data_AF-A0A258LKJ4-F1
#
_entry.id   AF-A0A258LKJ4-F1
#
_cell.length_a   1.000
_cell.length_b   1.000
_cell.length_c   1.000
_cell.angle_alpha   90.00
_cell.angle_beta   90.00
_cell.angle_gamma   90.00
#
_symmetry.space_group_name_H-M   'P 1'
#
loop_
_entity.id
_entity.type
_entity.pdbx_description
1 polymer ?
#
loop_
_entity_poly.entity_id
_entity_poly.type
_entity_poly.pdbx_seq_one_letter_code
_entity_poly.pdbx_strand_id
1 'polypeptide(L)'
;MHHKENQMQEQFYKQLGIEMQEYDEVLLFGPTEAKVELFNLLREMKACSHIHFSLRQAERMTANQQQAFVKDFFGKPIMHQMLDHQQHKS
;
A
#
# COMPACT_ATOMS: atom_id res chain seq x y z
N MET A 1 -5.07 26.06 15.19
CA MET A 1 -4.08 25.92 14.10
C MET A 1 -4.20 24.54 13.44
N HIS A 2 -5.35 24.19 12.86
CA HIS A 2 -5.54 22.85 12.26
C HIS A 2 -5.33 22.81 10.74
N HIS A 3 -5.40 23.97 10.06
CA HIS A 3 -5.23 24.02 8.60
C HIS A 3 -3.80 23.73 8.14
N LYS A 4 -2.78 24.15 8.90
CA LYS A 4 -1.37 24.00 8.47
C LYS A 4 -0.89 22.55 8.54
N GLU A 5 -1.25 21.80 9.58
CA GLU A 5 -0.85 20.40 9.74
C GLU A 5 -1.44 19.52 8.63
N ASN A 6 -2.73 19.69 8.33
CA ASN A 6 -3.39 18.95 7.25
C ASN A 6 -2.78 19.27 5.88
N GLN A 7 -2.44 20.54 5.62
CA GLN A 7 -1.77 20.93 4.37
C GLN A 7 -0.38 20.31 4.23
N MET A 8 0.41 20.26 5.31
CA MET A 8 1.73 19.61 5.29
C MET A 8 1.61 18.09 5.08
N GLN A 9 0.62 17.45 5.70
CA GLN A 9 0.37 16.01 5.54
C GLN A 9 -0.05 15.67 4.09
N GLU A 10 -0.95 16.45 3.51
CA GLU A 10 -1.39 16.27 2.12
C GLU A 10 -0.24 16.47 1.13
N GLN A 11 0.60 17.49 1.34
CA GLN A 11 1.80 17.71 0.52
C GLN A 11 2.77 16.54 0.63
N PHE A 12 3.01 16.04 1.84
CA PHE A 12 3.85 14.87 2.07
C PHE A 12 3.33 13.63 1.33
N TYR A 13 2.03 13.35 1.39
CA TYR A 13 1.42 12.22 0.66
C TYR A 13 1.48 12.37 -0.86
N LYS A 14 1.32 13.60 -1.38
CA LYS A 14 1.50 13.85 -2.82
C LYS A 14 2.93 13.59 -3.27
N GLN A 15 3.93 13.96 -2.47
CA GLN A 15 5.33 13.66 -2.78
C GLN A 15 5.55 12.14 -2.83
N LEU A 16 5.04 11.39 -1.85
CA LEU A 16 5.11 9.92 -1.90
C LEU A 16 4.45 9.35 -3.15
N GLY A 17 3.29 9.87 -3.56
CA GLY A 17 2.61 9.42 -4.78
C GLY A 17 3.40 9.67 -6.05
N ILE A 18 4.12 10.80 -6.14
CA ILE A 18 4.99 11.10 -7.28
C ILE A 18 6.16 10.10 -7.34
N GLU A 19 6.81 9.81 -6.21
CA GLU A 19 7.90 8.82 -6.16
C GLU A 19 7.40 7.40 -6.47
N MET A 20 6.15 7.08 -6.11
CA MET A 20 5.55 5.77 -6.38
C MET A 20 5.16 5.54 -7.84
N GLN A 21 5.09 6.57 -8.68
CA GLN A 21 4.60 6.48 -10.06
C GLN A 21 5.45 5.63 -10.99
N GLU A 22 6.66 5.24 -10.58
CA GLU A 22 7.57 4.40 -11.37
C GLU A 22 7.40 2.90 -11.11
N TYR A 23 6.46 2.51 -10.23
CA TYR A 23 6.25 1.13 -9.80
C TYR A 23 4.89 0.60 -10.22
N ASP A 24 4.84 -0.63 -10.74
CA ASP A 24 3.58 -1.30 -11.11
C ASP A 24 2.82 -1.86 -9.90
N GLU A 25 3.51 -2.17 -8.80
CA GLU A 25 2.91 -2.75 -7.59
C GLU A 25 3.49 -2.09 -6.33
N VAL A 26 2.61 -1.64 -5.43
CA VAL A 26 2.99 -0.98 -4.18
C VAL A 26 2.24 -1.59 -3.00
N LEU A 27 3.01 -2.00 -2.00
CA LEU A 27 2.49 -2.51 -0.73
C LEU A 27 2.50 -1.40 0.34
N LEU A 28 1.32 -0.97 0.76
CA LEU A 28 1.13 -0.04 1.88
C LEU A 28 0.86 -0.83 3.17
N PHE A 29 1.79 -0.75 4.11
CA PHE A 29 1.69 -1.42 5.40
C PHE A 29 2.18 -0.54 6.53
N GLY A 30 1.66 -0.75 7.74
CA GLY A 30 2.00 0.05 8.91
C GLY A 30 0.98 -0.07 10.03
N PRO A 31 1.34 0.37 11.25
CA PRO A 31 0.48 0.23 12.41
C PRO A 31 -0.72 1.19 12.39
N THR A 32 -0.59 2.36 11.78
CA THR A 32 -1.63 3.41 11.87
C THR A 32 -2.59 3.41 10.67
N GLU A 33 -3.63 4.24 10.76
CA GLU A 33 -4.58 4.54 9.67
C GLU A 33 -3.99 5.42 8.56
N ALA A 34 -2.78 5.97 8.74
CA ALA A 34 -2.09 6.78 7.73
C ALA A 34 -1.97 6.06 6.37
N LYS A 35 -1.84 4.72 6.37
CA LYS A 35 -1.84 3.91 5.14
C LYS A 35 -3.16 4.00 4.36
N VAL A 36 -4.29 4.12 5.07
CA VAL A 36 -5.62 4.22 4.48
C VAL A 36 -5.84 5.62 3.93
N GLU A 37 -5.44 6.65 4.67
CA GLU A 37 -5.48 8.04 4.21
C GLU A 37 -4.62 8.25 2.96
N LEU A 38 -3.37 7.75 2.99
CA LEU A 38 -2.48 7.77 1.83
C LEU A 38 -3.11 7.03 0.65
N PHE A 39 -3.60 5.80 0.84
CA PHE A 39 -4.23 5.03 -0.23
C PHE A 39 -5.42 5.76 -0.88
N ASN A 40 -6.29 6.37 -0.07
CA ASN A 40 -7.43 7.12 -0.58
C ASN A 40 -6.99 8.29 -1.47
N LEU A 41 -5.95 9.02 -1.05
CA LEU A 41 -5.36 10.09 -1.84
C LEU A 41 -4.72 9.57 -3.13
N LEU A 42 -3.93 8.50 -3.06
CA LEU A 42 -3.23 7.93 -4.22
C LEU A 42 -4.19 7.37 -5.28
N ARG A 43 -5.30 6.75 -4.86
CA ARG A 43 -6.30 6.21 -5.80
C ARG A 43 -6.99 7.31 -6.61
N GLU A 44 -7.04 8.53 -6.11
CA GLU A 44 -7.57 9.69 -6.84
C GLU A 44 -6.51 10.34 -7.74
N MET A 45 -5.22 10.07 -7.52
CA MET A 45 -4.13 10.59 -8.35
C MET A 45 -4.03 9.82 -9.68
N LYS A 46 -4.30 10.52 -10.79
CA LYS A 46 -4.17 9.95 -12.14
C LYS A 46 -2.79 9.34 -12.41
N ALA A 47 -1.72 9.94 -11.88
CA ALA A 47 -0.36 9.42 -12.02
C ALA A 47 -0.20 8.00 -11.44
N CYS A 48 -0.95 7.67 -10.39
CA CYS A 48 -0.90 6.37 -9.71
C CYS A 48 -1.95 5.38 -10.23
N SER A 49 -2.70 5.71 -11.28
CA SER A 49 -3.81 4.88 -11.78
C SER A 49 -3.40 3.51 -12.34
N HIS A 50 -2.13 3.35 -12.73
CA HIS A 50 -1.58 2.09 -13.23
C HIS A 50 -1.06 1.18 -12.11
N ILE A 51 -0.91 1.70 -10.89
CA ILE A 51 -0.29 0.99 -9.77
C ILE A 51 -1.30 0.04 -9.13
N HIS A 52 -0.89 -1.21 -8.92
CA HIS A 52 -1.61 -2.16 -8.08
C HIS A 52 -1.25 -1.92 -6.61
N PHE A 53 -2.16 -1.31 -5.85
CA PHE A 53 -1.97 -1.09 -4.42
C PHE A 53 -2.51 -2.25 -3.58
N SER A 54 -1.68 -2.77 -2.69
CA SER A 54 -2.08 -3.70 -1.64
C SER A 54 -1.97 -3.05 -0.26
N LEU A 55 -3.05 -3.11 0.53
CA LEU A 55 -3.04 -2.67 1.92
C LEU A 55 -2.92 -3.86 2.85
N ARG A 56 -2.01 -3.78 3.82
CA ARG A 56 -1.76 -4.83 4.80
C ARG A 56 -1.56 -4.24 6.20
N GLN A 57 -2.08 -4.94 7.21
CA GLN A 57 -1.92 -4.53 8.61
C GLN A 57 -0.55 -4.98 9.11
N ALA A 58 0.12 -4.12 9.89
CA ALA A 58 1.44 -4.41 10.45
C ALA A 58 1.56 -4.07 11.95
N GLU A 59 0.46 -3.79 12.64
CA GLU A 59 0.42 -3.35 14.05
C GLU A 59 1.19 -4.26 15.01
N ARG A 60 1.22 -5.57 14.72
CA ARG A 60 1.81 -6.58 15.61
C ARG A 60 3.12 -7.16 15.09
N MET A 61 3.67 -6.57 14.02
CA MET A 61 4.91 -7.05 13.41
C MET A 61 6.12 -6.31 13.99
N THR A 62 7.09 -7.06 14.50
CA THR A 62 8.46 -6.58 14.76
C THR A 62 9.15 -6.22 13.45
N ALA A 63 10.25 -5.46 13.51
CA ALA A 63 11.02 -5.09 12.31
C ALA A 63 11.43 -6.32 11.47
N ASN A 64 11.87 -7.41 12.11
CA ASN A 64 12.23 -8.65 11.40
C ASN A 64 11.02 -9.31 10.75
N GLN A 65 9.84 -9.27 11.40
CA GLN A 65 8.60 -9.79 10.82
C GLN A 65 8.13 -8.94 9.64
N GLN A 66 8.30 -7.61 9.67
CA GLN A 66 7.99 -6.74 8.54
C GLN A 66 8.89 -7.05 7.33
N GLN A 67 10.20 -7.24 7.56
CA GLN A 67 11.14 -7.61 6.50
C GLN A 67 10.81 -8.98 5.89
N ALA A 68 10.50 -9.97 6.74
CA ALA A 68 10.07 -11.29 6.27
C ALA A 68 8.75 -11.21 5.50
N PHE A 69 7.82 -10.38 5.95
CA PHE A 69 6.53 -10.16 5.32
C PHE A 69 6.67 -9.57 3.91
N VAL A 70 7.47 -8.51 3.74
CA VAL A 70 7.73 -7.90 2.43
C VAL A 70 8.36 -8.90 1.47
N LYS A 71 9.32 -9.70 1.96
CA LYS A 71 9.94 -10.78 1.16
C LYS A 71 8.96 -11.87 0.76
N ASP A 72 8.06 -12.29 1.65
CA ASP A 72 7.02 -13.28 1.31
C ASP A 72 5.99 -12.71 0.32
N PHE A 73 5.63 -11.42 0.48
CA PHE A 73 4.67 -10.74 -0.39
C PHE A 73 5.16 -10.68 -1.84
N PHE A 74 6.39 -10.21 -2.06
CA PHE A 74 6.96 -10.06 -3.41
C PHE A 74 7.75 -11.29 -3.90
N GLY A 75 8.07 -12.24 -3.02
CA GLY A 75 8.87 -13.42 -3.34
C GLY A 75 8.09 -14.55 -4.02
N LYS A 76 6.76 -14.46 -4.07
CA LYS A 76 5.92 -15.41 -4.79
C LYS A 76 5.75 -14.94 -6.24
N PRO A 77 6.10 -15.74 -7.25
CA PRO A 77 5.85 -15.38 -8.64
C PRO A 77 4.35 -15.15 -8.86
N ILE A 78 4.02 -14.15 -9.69
CA ILE A 78 2.66 -13.71 -10.07
C ILE A 78 1.93 -14.84 -10.85
N MET A 79 1.61 -15.94 -10.17
CA MET A 79 0.89 -17.09 -10.73
C MET A 79 -0.16 -17.62 -9.75
N HIS A 80 -0.23 -17.12 -8.51
CA HIS A 80 -1.09 -17.73 -7.49
C HIS A 80 -2.43 -17.02 -7.22
N GLN A 81 -2.63 -15.75 -7.63
CA GLN A 81 -3.88 -15.04 -7.30
C GLN A 81 -5.09 -15.42 -8.17
N MET A 82 -4.92 -16.28 -9.20
CA MET A 82 -6.04 -16.79 -10.01
C MET A 82 -6.67 -18.08 -9.47
N LEU A 83 -6.05 -18.75 -8.47
CA LEU A 83 -6.49 -20.07 -8.00
C LEU A 83 -7.39 -20.03 -6.76
N ASP A 84 -7.33 -18.98 -5.94
CA ASP A 84 -8.09 -18.91 -4.68
C ASP A 84 -9.60 -18.62 -4.87
N HIS A 85 -10.02 -18.16 -6.06
CA HIS A 85 -11.44 -17.88 -6.35
C HIS A 85 -12.24 -19.11 -6.82
N GLN A 86 -11.62 -20.30 -6.93
CA GLN A 86 -12.27 -21.53 -7.41
C GLN A 86 -12.51 -22.59 -6.32
N GLN A 87 -12.11 -22.37 -5.06
CA GLN A 87 -12.16 -23.42 -4.02
C GLN A 87 -13.30 -23.26 -2.98
N HIS A 88 -14.25 -22.33 -3.15
CA HIS A 88 -15.42 -22.20 -2.26
C HIS A 88 -16.77 -22.26 -3.01
N LYS A 89 -16.88 -23.21 -3.94
CA LYS A 89 -18.17 -23.74 -4.39
C LYS A 89 -18.08 -25.26 -4.50
N SER A 90 -18.35 -25.94 -3.39
CA SER A 90 -18.83 -27.34 -3.35
C SER A 90 -19.69 -27.50 -2.12
#